data_AF-A0A382K1A2-F1
#
_entry.id   AF-A0A382K1A2-F1
#
_cell.length_a   1.000
_cell.length_b   1.000
_cell.length_c   1.000
_cell.angle_alpha   90.00
_cell.angle_beta   90.00
_cell.angle_gamma   90.00
#
_symmetry.space_group_name_H-M   'P 1'
#
loop_
_entity.id
_entity.type
_entity.pdbx_description
1 polymer ?
#
loop_
_entity_poly.entity_id
_entity_poly.type
_entity_poly.pdbx_seq_one_letter_code
_entity_poly.pdbx_strand_id
1 'polypeptide(L)'
;MEKNLYIDASHPNETRVVLKSEENIEDYEYESKKNILVRNNIYLGKVSRVEPSLQAAFVDIGRERHGFLAFNDIQPDYYQIPQGDIRDLKQKEEELREKLKEESKKLEENNSLSALDEDFRNDKNGFNNTDVINTEELNPPNIELNPINKEIDRDVNEIVNIEKKFDKPRQSFGSKRYKIQEVIKPNQIILVQVLKDERGKKGAALSTFISLAGKYTILMPNTP
;
A
#
# COMPACT_ATOMS: atom_id res chain seq x y z
N MET A 1 2.30 14.96 -29.32
CA MET A 1 3.69 14.46 -29.30
C MET A 1 3.64 12.96 -29.12
N GLU A 2 4.38 12.22 -29.94
CA GLU A 2 4.46 10.76 -29.83
C GLU A 2 5.38 10.39 -28.67
N LYS A 3 4.93 9.44 -27.83
CA LYS A 3 5.72 8.86 -26.75
C LYS A 3 6.05 7.42 -27.11
N ASN A 4 7.33 7.12 -27.22
CA ASN A 4 7.83 5.81 -27.61
C ASN A 4 8.49 5.12 -26.43
N LEU A 5 8.14 3.85 -26.20
CA LEU A 5 8.74 3.00 -25.18
C LEU A 5 9.78 2.08 -25.84
N TYR A 6 11.06 2.25 -25.51
CA TYR A 6 12.15 1.42 -26.01
C TYR A 6 12.56 0.42 -24.94
N ILE A 7 12.66 -0.85 -25.31
CA ILE A 7 13.07 -1.95 -24.41
C ILE A 7 14.32 -2.59 -25.00
N ASP A 8 15.45 -2.45 -24.31
CA ASP A 8 16.71 -3.12 -24.66
C ASP A 8 16.92 -4.33 -23.74
N ALA A 9 16.83 -5.52 -24.35
CA ALA A 9 17.09 -6.81 -23.72
C ALA A 9 18.32 -7.51 -24.33
N SER A 10 19.18 -6.77 -25.05
CA SER A 10 20.36 -7.33 -25.72
C SER A 10 21.43 -7.81 -24.73
N HIS A 11 21.46 -7.22 -23.53
CA HIS A 11 22.42 -7.54 -22.49
C HIS A 11 21.85 -8.63 -21.57
N PRO A 12 22.54 -9.75 -21.33
CA PRO A 12 21.98 -10.88 -20.59
C PRO A 12 21.79 -10.64 -19.08
N ASN A 13 22.40 -9.57 -18.55
CA ASN A 13 22.44 -9.28 -17.11
C ASN A 13 21.55 -8.09 -16.70
N GLU A 14 21.03 -7.34 -17.67
CA GLU A 14 20.24 -6.14 -17.45
C GLU A 14 19.20 -5.98 -18.56
N THR A 15 18.01 -5.49 -18.19
CA THR A 15 17.00 -5.03 -19.13
C THR A 15 16.80 -3.56 -18.90
N ARG A 16 16.83 -2.75 -19.96
CA ARG A 16 16.70 -1.30 -19.88
C ARG A 16 15.43 -0.87 -20.60
N VAL A 17 14.68 0.03 -19.98
CA VAL A 17 13.41 0.55 -20.51
C VAL A 17 13.52 2.08 -20.53
N VAL A 18 13.30 2.68 -21.69
CA VAL A 18 13.37 4.13 -21.90
C VAL A 18 12.03 4.62 -22.42
N LEU A 19 11.43 5.61 -21.74
CA LEU A 19 10.32 6.38 -22.28
C LEU A 19 10.87 7.65 -22.94
N LYS A 20 10.70 7.77 -24.26
CA LYS A 20 11.22 8.89 -25.06
C LYS A 20 10.10 9.68 -25.70
N SER A 21 10.21 11.01 -25.63
CA SER A 21 9.37 11.96 -26.36
C SER A 21 10.25 12.77 -27.30
N GLU A 22 10.08 12.57 -28.61
CA GLU A 22 10.88 13.22 -29.67
C GLU A 22 12.40 13.05 -29.47
N GLU A 23 13.12 14.09 -29.02
CA GLU A 23 14.56 14.06 -28.74
C GLU A 23 14.91 13.90 -27.25
N ASN A 24 13.92 13.97 -26.36
CA ASN A 24 14.12 13.94 -24.92
C ASN A 24 13.78 12.57 -24.31
N ILE A 25 14.58 12.15 -23.34
CA ILE A 25 14.27 11.01 -22.47
C ILE A 25 13.42 11.54 -21.32
N GLU A 26 12.20 11.02 -21.17
CA GLU A 26 11.32 11.36 -20.06
C GLU A 26 11.58 10.47 -18.84
N ASP A 27 11.79 9.18 -19.06
CA ASP A 27 11.98 8.20 -17.99
C ASP A 27 12.96 7.09 -18.41
N TYR A 28 13.68 6.55 -17.45
CA TYR A 28 14.67 5.49 -17.63
C TYR A 28 14.66 4.53 -16.44
N GLU A 29 14.31 3.29 -16.70
CA GLU A 29 14.37 2.20 -15.73
C GLU A 29 15.32 1.10 -16.22
N TYR A 30 16.03 0.47 -15.28
CA TYR A 30 16.80 -0.73 -15.58
C TYR A 30 16.59 -1.78 -14.49
N GLU A 31 16.49 -3.03 -14.92
CA GLU A 31 16.34 -4.19 -14.04
C GLU A 31 17.55 -5.10 -14.19
N SER A 32 18.19 -5.47 -13.07
CA SER A 32 19.29 -6.44 -13.07
C SER A 32 18.81 -7.81 -12.62
N LYS A 33 19.34 -8.87 -13.24
CA LYS A 33 18.96 -10.27 -12.99
C LYS A 33 19.17 -10.76 -11.54
N LYS A 34 20.00 -10.06 -10.75
CA LYS A 34 20.40 -10.50 -9.39
C LYS A 34 19.44 -10.08 -8.27
N ASN A 35 18.61 -9.06 -8.47
CA ASN A 35 17.77 -8.48 -7.40
C ASN A 35 16.28 -8.63 -7.72
N ILE A 36 15.81 -9.88 -7.81
CA ILE A 36 14.38 -10.15 -7.94
C ILE A 36 13.74 -10.01 -6.55
N LEU A 37 13.20 -8.82 -6.28
CA LEU A 37 12.33 -8.59 -5.14
C LEU A 37 11.05 -9.42 -5.32
N VAL A 38 10.58 -10.09 -4.27
CA VAL A 38 9.34 -10.87 -4.33
C VAL A 38 8.17 -10.17 -3.65
N ARG A 39 8.42 -9.01 -3.04
CA ARG A 39 7.42 -8.14 -2.46
C ARG A 39 6.37 -7.79 -3.50
N ASN A 40 5.12 -7.84 -3.09
CA ASN A 40 3.91 -7.63 -3.88
C ASN A 40 3.59 -8.70 -4.92
N ASN A 41 4.45 -9.71 -5.14
CA ASN A 41 4.12 -10.84 -6.00
C ASN A 41 2.95 -11.63 -5.40
N ILE A 42 2.11 -12.17 -6.28
CA ILE A 42 0.95 -12.99 -5.95
C ILE A 42 1.24 -14.42 -6.36
N TYR A 43 1.05 -15.36 -5.44
CA TYR A 43 1.28 -16.78 -5.64
C TYR A 43 0.03 -17.58 -5.29
N LEU A 44 -0.15 -18.69 -6.00
CA LEU A 44 -1.05 -19.75 -5.56
C LEU A 44 -0.29 -20.66 -4.59
N GLY A 45 -0.52 -20.47 -3.30
CA GLY A 45 0.18 -21.19 -2.24
C GLY A 45 -0.60 -22.39 -1.72
N LYS A 46 0.11 -23.36 -1.14
CA LYS A 46 -0.47 -24.50 -0.44
C LYS A 46 -0.15 -24.43 1.05
N VAL A 47 -1.16 -24.53 1.90
CA VAL A 47 -0.97 -24.55 3.36
C VAL A 47 -0.18 -25.80 3.73
N SER A 48 1.05 -25.61 4.20
CA SER A 48 1.94 -26.68 4.65
C SER A 48 1.49 -27.17 6.04
N ARG A 49 1.32 -26.24 6.98
CA ARG A 49 0.84 -26.53 8.34
C ARG A 49 0.15 -25.33 8.96
N VAL A 50 -0.65 -25.60 9.99
CA VAL A 50 -1.34 -24.58 10.81
C VAL A 50 -0.73 -24.62 12.21
N GLU A 51 -0.41 -23.44 12.75
CA GLU A 51 0.22 -23.26 14.07
C GLU A 51 -0.76 -22.53 15.01
N PRO A 52 -1.51 -23.25 15.86
CA PRO A 52 -2.48 -22.66 16.77
C PRO A 52 -1.85 -21.65 17.75
N SER A 53 -0.64 -21.92 18.21
CA SER A 53 0.06 -21.06 19.18
C SER A 53 0.38 -19.68 18.62
N LEU A 54 0.67 -19.59 17.33
CA LEU A 54 0.95 -18.33 16.65
C LEU A 54 -0.31 -17.71 16.02
N GLN A 55 -1.44 -18.43 16.02
CA GLN A 55 -2.62 -18.11 15.22
C GLN A 55 -2.22 -17.78 13.78
N ALA A 56 -1.48 -18.70 13.15
CA ALA A 56 -0.91 -18.51 11.81
C ALA A 56 -0.80 -19.83 11.04
N ALA A 57 -0.71 -19.73 9.72
CA ALA A 57 -0.46 -20.84 8.82
C ALA A 57 0.87 -20.62 8.09
N PHE A 58 1.62 -21.69 7.86
CA PHE A 58 2.78 -21.68 6.98
C PHE A 58 2.36 -22.15 5.60
N VAL A 59 2.66 -21.34 4.59
CA VAL A 59 2.23 -21.57 3.20
C VAL A 59 3.45 -21.82 2.34
N ASP A 60 3.42 -22.91 1.59
CA ASP A 60 4.38 -23.19 0.54
C ASP A 60 4.02 -22.40 -0.72
N ILE A 61 4.93 -21.52 -1.14
CA ILE A 61 4.83 -20.66 -2.33
C ILE A 61 5.89 -21.03 -3.38
N GLY A 62 6.57 -22.18 -3.23
CA GLY A 62 7.63 -22.63 -4.13
C GLY A 62 9.00 -21.98 -3.89
N ARG A 63 9.21 -21.40 -2.70
CA ARG A 63 10.52 -20.89 -2.26
C ARG A 63 11.17 -21.83 -1.24
N GLU A 64 12.45 -21.59 -0.93
CA GLU A 64 13.20 -22.39 0.05
C GLU A 64 12.53 -22.40 1.42
N ARG A 65 11.93 -21.26 1.82
CA ARG A 65 11.23 -21.10 3.09
C ARG A 65 9.73 -20.95 2.86
N HIS A 66 8.94 -21.62 3.70
CA HIS A 66 7.51 -21.38 3.74
C HIS A 66 7.22 -19.95 4.22
N GLY A 67 6.25 -19.30 3.57
CA GLY A 67 5.77 -18.00 3.99
C GLY A 67 4.91 -18.10 5.24
N PHE A 68 4.85 -17.00 5.99
CA PHE A 68 4.08 -16.84 7.20
C PHE A 68 2.79 -16.07 6.89
N LEU A 69 1.64 -16.72 7.09
CA LEU A 69 0.31 -16.14 6.89
C LEU A 69 -0.39 -16.05 8.25
N ALA A 70 -0.54 -14.84 8.79
CA ALA A 70 -1.23 -14.62 10.05
C ALA A 70 -2.74 -14.82 9.88
N PHE A 71 -3.44 -15.27 10.92
CA PHE A 71 -4.88 -15.52 10.83
C PHE A 71 -5.70 -14.27 10.46
N ASN A 72 -5.29 -13.11 10.98
CA ASN A 72 -5.92 -11.82 10.67
C ASN A 72 -5.75 -11.41 9.19
N ASP A 73 -4.81 -12.02 8.49
CA ASP A 73 -4.51 -11.78 7.08
C ASP A 73 -5.17 -12.81 6.14
N ILE A 74 -6.11 -13.62 6.67
CA ILE A 74 -6.86 -14.64 5.91
C ILE A 74 -8.31 -14.18 5.73
N GLN A 75 -8.75 -14.11 4.48
CA GLN A 75 -10.10 -13.76 4.09
C GLN A 75 -11.09 -14.86 4.52
N PRO A 76 -12.29 -14.49 5.00
CA PRO A 76 -13.34 -15.44 5.39
C PRO A 76 -13.74 -16.43 4.29
N ASP A 77 -13.58 -16.10 3.01
CA ASP A 77 -13.86 -16.98 1.87
C ASP A 77 -13.03 -18.27 1.89
N TYR A 78 -11.86 -18.24 2.53
CA TYR A 78 -11.02 -19.42 2.70
C TYR A 78 -11.42 -20.27 3.93
N TYR A 79 -12.40 -19.86 4.73
CA TYR A 79 -12.77 -20.58 5.95
C TYR A 79 -13.60 -21.81 5.61
N GLN A 80 -13.19 -22.96 6.14
CA GLN A 80 -13.91 -24.22 6.01
C GLN A 80 -14.99 -24.34 7.11
N ILE A 81 -16.04 -23.54 7.01
CA ILE A 81 -17.14 -23.47 7.98
C ILE A 81 -18.50 -23.84 7.35
N PRO A 82 -19.53 -24.14 8.16
CA PRO A 82 -20.88 -24.42 7.66
C PRO A 82 -21.47 -23.25 6.86
N GLN A 83 -22.34 -23.57 5.89
CA GLN A 83 -22.94 -22.58 4.99
C GLN A 83 -23.77 -21.49 5.69
N GLY A 84 -24.32 -21.78 6.87
CA GLY A 84 -25.02 -20.77 7.69
C GLY A 84 -24.08 -19.66 8.13
N ASP A 85 -22.96 -20.03 8.75
CA ASP A 85 -21.94 -19.11 9.23
C ASP A 85 -21.33 -18.27 8.10
N ILE A 86 -21.12 -18.86 6.91
CA ILE A 86 -20.63 -18.13 5.73
C ILE A 86 -21.60 -17.01 5.35
N ARG A 87 -22.92 -17.30 5.32
CA ARG A 87 -23.94 -16.28 4.99
C ARG A 87 -23.96 -15.15 6.01
N ASP A 88 -23.89 -15.50 7.29
CA ASP A 88 -23.87 -14.53 8.38
C ASP A 88 -22.62 -13.64 8.37
N LEU A 89 -21.47 -14.17 7.91
CA LEU A 89 -20.25 -13.40 7.74
C LEU A 89 -20.36 -12.47 6.53
N LYS A 90 -20.84 -12.98 5.40
CA LYS A 90 -21.02 -12.22 4.17
C LYS A 90 -22.00 -11.05 4.33
N GLN A 91 -23.10 -11.25 5.06
CA GLN A 91 -24.05 -10.18 5.38
C GLN A 91 -23.41 -9.08 6.22
N LYS A 92 -22.64 -9.44 7.26
CA LYS A 92 -21.92 -8.46 8.09
C LYS A 92 -20.86 -7.70 7.28
N GLU A 93 -20.20 -8.39 6.36
CA GLU A 93 -19.22 -7.79 5.46
C GLU A 93 -19.88 -6.76 4.54
N GLU A 94 -21.01 -7.12 3.92
CA GLU A 94 -21.78 -6.24 3.05
C GLU A 94 -22.32 -5.00 3.78
N GLU A 95 -22.93 -5.19 4.97
CA GLU A 95 -23.38 -4.08 5.81
C GLU A 95 -22.24 -3.13 6.20
N LEU A 96 -21.04 -3.65 6.46
CA LEU A 96 -19.90 -2.82 6.79
C LEU A 96 -19.42 -2.04 5.58
N ARG A 97 -19.39 -2.68 4.41
CA ARG A 97 -19.00 -2.03 3.15
C ARG A 97 -19.95 -0.90 2.79
N GLU A 98 -21.26 -1.08 3.00
CA GLU A 98 -22.25 -0.01 2.83
C GLU A 98 -22.00 1.15 3.79
N LYS A 99 -21.76 0.86 5.09
CA LYS A 99 -21.43 1.87 6.10
C LYS A 99 -20.16 2.65 5.75
N LEU A 100 -19.10 1.98 5.29
CA LEU A 100 -17.85 2.63 4.87
C LEU A 100 -18.06 3.50 3.64
N LYS A 101 -18.87 3.05 2.68
CA LYS A 101 -19.20 3.83 1.48
C LYS A 101 -20.02 5.07 1.80
N GLU A 102 -20.94 4.98 2.77
CA GLU A 102 -21.66 6.16 3.28
C GLU A 102 -20.72 7.12 4.02
N GLU A 103 -19.79 6.61 4.84
CA GLU A 103 -18.80 7.42 5.56
C GLU A 103 -17.87 8.15 4.58
N SER A 104 -17.39 7.47 3.53
CA SER A 104 -16.55 8.08 2.49
C SER A 104 -17.31 9.16 1.72
N LYS A 105 -18.57 8.92 1.36
CA LYS A 105 -19.39 9.92 0.67
C LYS A 105 -19.62 11.18 1.50
N LYS A 106 -19.90 11.02 2.80
CA LYS A 106 -20.04 12.14 3.75
C LYS A 106 -18.74 12.95 3.88
N LEU A 107 -17.58 12.28 3.84
CA LEU A 107 -16.27 12.95 3.86
C LEU A 107 -16.02 13.78 2.60
N GLU A 108 -16.35 13.25 1.42
CA GLU A 108 -16.24 13.98 0.15
C GLU A 108 -17.15 15.21 0.11
N GLU A 109 -18.41 15.08 0.56
CA GLU A 109 -19.36 16.19 0.63
C GLU A 109 -18.86 17.30 1.57
N ASN A 110 -18.30 16.95 2.74
CA ASN A 110 -17.74 17.92 3.69
C ASN A 110 -16.47 18.63 3.15
N ASN A 111 -15.59 17.92 2.44
CA ASN A 111 -14.40 18.54 1.82
C ASN A 111 -14.75 19.45 0.63
N SER A 112 -15.85 19.17 -0.08
CA SER A 112 -16.31 20.05 -1.16
C SER A 112 -16.89 21.38 -0.66
N LEU A 113 -17.36 21.42 0.59
CA LEU A 113 -17.90 22.63 1.22
C LEU A 113 -16.81 23.54 1.80
N SER A 114 -15.65 23.01 2.21
CA SER A 114 -14.53 23.82 2.71
C SER A 114 -13.67 24.45 1.61
N ALA A 115 -13.67 23.89 0.39
CA ALA A 115 -12.93 24.44 -0.75
C ALA A 115 -13.63 25.64 -1.43
N LEU A 116 -14.89 25.96 -1.07
CA LEU A 116 -15.63 27.07 -1.67
C LEU A 116 -15.47 28.41 -0.94
N ASP A 117 -14.83 28.42 0.24
CA ASP A 117 -14.71 29.63 1.08
C ASP A 117 -13.31 30.28 1.10
N GLU A 118 -12.26 29.69 0.50
CA GLU A 118 -10.89 30.26 0.60
C GLU A 118 -10.34 30.96 -0.67
N ASP A 119 -10.94 30.81 -1.86
CA ASP A 119 -10.31 31.29 -3.10
C ASP A 119 -10.66 32.75 -3.51
N PHE A 120 -11.34 33.53 -2.66
CA PHE A 120 -11.64 34.95 -2.94
C PHE A 120 -11.12 35.93 -1.89
N ARG A 121 -9.80 35.94 -1.65
CA ARG A 121 -9.12 37.17 -1.21
C ARG A 121 -7.88 37.44 -2.06
N ASN A 122 -8.09 38.33 -3.03
CA ASN A 122 -7.05 39.06 -3.76
C ASN A 122 -5.95 39.52 -2.79
N ASP A 123 -4.69 39.28 -3.14
CA ASP A 123 -3.73 40.36 -3.06
C ASP A 123 -2.80 40.37 -4.27
N LYS A 124 -2.92 41.44 -5.05
CA LYS A 124 -2.00 41.79 -6.11
C LYS A 124 -0.71 42.24 -5.46
N ASN A 125 0.41 41.61 -5.77
CA ASN A 125 1.70 42.27 -5.91
C ASN A 125 2.65 41.32 -6.63
N GLY A 126 2.89 41.60 -7.91
CA GLY A 126 3.94 40.94 -8.66
C GLY A 126 5.31 41.42 -8.21
N PHE A 127 6.36 40.63 -8.44
CA PHE A 127 7.66 41.14 -8.85
C PHE A 127 8.42 40.06 -9.61
N ASN A 128 9.25 40.55 -10.52
CA ASN A 128 9.81 39.88 -11.68
C ASN A 128 11.09 39.08 -11.37
N ASN A 129 11.31 38.08 -12.22
CA ASN A 129 12.53 37.77 -12.97
C ASN A 129 13.91 37.58 -12.28
N THR A 130 14.50 36.42 -12.64
CA THR A 130 15.85 36.16 -13.19
C THR A 130 17.12 36.25 -12.33
N ASP A 131 18.04 35.32 -12.67
CA ASP A 131 19.52 35.27 -12.46
C ASP A 131 19.95 34.05 -11.61
N VAL A 132 20.17 32.86 -12.16
CA VAL A 132 21.37 32.30 -12.86
C VAL A 132 22.71 32.40 -12.09
N ILE A 133 23.36 31.22 -11.95
CA ILE A 133 24.80 30.88 -11.96
C ILE A 133 25.39 30.22 -10.68
N ASN A 134 26.04 29.08 -10.93
CA ASN A 134 26.82 28.16 -10.08
C ASN A 134 28.13 28.75 -9.50
N THR A 135 28.65 28.19 -8.38
CA THR A 135 29.93 27.42 -8.25
C THR A 135 30.52 27.44 -6.81
N GLU A 136 30.94 26.25 -6.38
CA GLU A 136 32.13 25.86 -5.57
C GLU A 136 32.35 26.27 -4.07
N GLU A 137 32.71 25.21 -3.32
CA GLU A 137 33.36 25.01 -2.00
C GLU A 137 33.66 26.18 -1.03
N LEU A 138 33.34 25.96 0.27
CA LEU A 138 34.26 25.97 1.44
C LEU A 138 33.47 25.82 2.76
N ASN A 139 34.08 25.15 3.75
CA ASN A 139 33.52 24.76 5.07
C ASN A 139 33.95 25.76 6.20
N PRO A 140 33.51 25.63 7.49
CA PRO A 140 32.67 26.57 8.27
C PRO A 140 33.43 27.48 9.28
N PRO A 141 32.82 28.48 9.97
CA PRO A 141 32.12 28.23 11.26
C PRO A 141 30.96 29.21 11.65
N ASN A 142 30.03 28.69 12.46
CA ASN A 142 29.33 29.30 13.61
C ASN A 142 28.50 30.61 13.51
N ILE A 143 27.23 30.47 13.95
CA ILE A 143 26.41 31.37 14.80
C ILE A 143 25.11 31.91 14.17
N GLU A 144 24.02 31.59 14.90
CA GLU A 144 22.67 32.19 14.95
C GLU A 144 21.64 31.84 13.87
N LEU A 145 20.87 30.78 14.18
CA LEU A 145 19.52 30.53 13.67
C LEU A 145 18.56 31.59 14.24
N ASN A 146 18.19 32.57 13.42
CA ASN A 146 16.96 33.34 13.65
C ASN A 146 15.77 32.56 13.07
N PRO A 147 14.77 32.14 13.87
CA PRO A 147 13.58 31.50 13.34
C PRO A 147 12.68 32.58 12.72
N ILE A 148 12.55 32.56 11.39
CA ILE A 148 11.45 33.27 10.74
C ILE A 148 10.19 32.44 10.99
N ASN A 149 9.48 32.81 12.06
CA ASN A 149 8.11 32.41 12.31
C ASN A 149 7.23 32.90 11.16
N LYS A 150 6.89 32.02 10.23
CA LYS A 150 5.60 32.07 9.52
C LYS A 150 4.77 30.93 10.08
N GLU A 151 3.98 31.26 11.10
CA GLU A 151 2.87 30.43 11.56
C GLU A 151 1.93 30.22 10.37
N ILE A 152 2.00 29.02 9.81
CA ILE A 152 0.91 28.47 9.02
C ILE A 152 0.01 27.82 10.05
N ASP A 153 -0.95 28.58 10.59
CA ASP A 153 -2.06 28.07 11.39
C ASP A 153 -2.97 27.24 10.46
N ARG A 154 -2.51 26.05 10.07
CA ARG A 154 -3.40 24.96 9.72
C ARG A 154 -3.77 24.29 11.02
N ASP A 155 -5.05 24.36 11.35
CA ASP A 155 -5.65 23.88 12.59
C ASP A 155 -5.07 22.51 12.99
N VAL A 156 -4.21 22.50 14.02
CA VAL A 156 -3.51 21.28 14.49
C VAL A 156 -4.52 20.17 14.83
N ASN A 157 -5.74 20.55 15.19
CA ASN A 157 -6.85 19.64 15.47
C ASN A 157 -7.36 18.88 14.23
N GLU A 158 -7.33 19.48 13.03
CA GLU A 158 -7.73 18.79 11.80
C GLU A 158 -6.72 17.73 11.38
N ILE A 159 -5.42 18.05 11.43
CA ILE A 159 -4.34 17.11 11.11
C ILE A 159 -4.36 15.92 12.08
N VAL A 160 -4.51 16.18 13.37
CA VAL A 160 -4.62 15.15 14.42
C VAL A 160 -5.88 14.27 14.26
N ASN A 161 -6.98 14.82 13.75
CA ASN A 161 -8.21 14.07 13.51
C ASN A 161 -8.14 13.19 12.26
N ILE A 162 -7.41 13.60 11.23
CA ILE A 162 -7.15 12.81 10.03
C ILE A 162 -6.30 11.58 10.40
N GLU A 163 -5.20 11.77 11.13
CA GLU A 163 -4.32 10.67 11.59
C GLU A 163 -5.07 9.65 12.46
N LYS A 164 -5.90 10.11 13.41
CA LYS A 164 -6.73 9.24 14.27
C LYS A 164 -7.80 8.45 13.52
N LYS A 165 -8.27 8.89 12.34
CA LYS A 165 -9.25 8.15 11.52
C LYS A 165 -8.62 6.96 10.80
N PHE A 166 -7.36 7.08 10.37
CA PHE A 166 -6.62 5.99 9.73
C PHE A 166 -6.08 4.94 10.73
N ASP A 167 -5.99 5.29 12.02
CA ASP A 167 -5.56 4.40 13.10
C ASP A 167 -6.65 3.50 13.69
N LYS A 168 -7.89 3.55 13.17
CA LYS A 168 -8.90 2.56 13.59
C LYS A 168 -8.41 1.17 13.16
N PRO A 169 -8.16 0.24 14.10
CA PRO A 169 -7.70 -1.09 13.74
C PRO A 169 -8.72 -1.70 12.80
N ARG A 170 -8.26 -2.16 11.62
CA ARG A 170 -9.10 -2.91 10.67
C ARG A 170 -9.94 -3.87 11.49
N GLN A 171 -11.27 -3.72 11.45
CA GLN A 171 -12.14 -4.63 12.18
C GLN A 171 -11.86 -6.02 11.64
N SER A 172 -11.12 -6.81 12.41
CA SER A 172 -10.71 -8.13 11.97
C SER A 172 -11.96 -9.00 11.93
N PHE A 173 -12.48 -9.19 10.72
CA PHE A 173 -13.62 -10.06 10.47
C PHE A 173 -13.24 -11.49 10.87
N GLY A 174 -14.13 -12.17 11.59
CA GLY A 174 -13.98 -13.60 11.91
C GLY A 174 -12.97 -13.95 13.02
N SER A 175 -11.89 -13.19 13.22
CA SER A 175 -10.79 -13.60 14.13
C SER A 175 -11.16 -13.70 15.61
N LYS A 176 -12.18 -12.94 16.05
CA LYS A 176 -12.69 -13.04 17.43
C LYS A 176 -13.60 -14.24 17.66
N ARG A 177 -14.19 -14.79 16.61
CA ARG A 177 -15.20 -15.88 16.71
C ARG A 177 -14.58 -17.26 16.51
N TYR A 178 -13.57 -17.36 15.66
CA TYR A 178 -12.94 -18.63 15.32
C TYR A 178 -11.46 -18.62 15.69
N LYS A 179 -10.88 -19.80 15.83
CA LYS A 179 -9.42 -19.98 15.87
C LYS A 179 -8.95 -20.52 14.52
N ILE A 180 -7.71 -20.22 14.13
CA ILE A 180 -7.21 -20.62 12.81
C ILE A 180 -7.33 -22.12 12.54
N GLN A 181 -7.10 -22.98 13.54
CA GLN A 181 -7.18 -24.43 13.39
C GLN A 181 -8.60 -24.97 13.18
N GLU A 182 -9.63 -24.16 13.43
CA GLU A 182 -11.03 -24.52 13.21
C GLU A 182 -11.44 -24.26 11.75
N VAL A 183 -10.79 -23.28 11.10
CA VAL A 183 -11.23 -22.74 9.81
C VAL A 183 -10.26 -23.02 8.66
N ILE A 184 -8.97 -23.20 8.92
CA ILE A 184 -7.95 -23.52 7.90
C ILE A 184 -7.39 -24.91 8.15
N LYS A 185 -7.19 -25.66 7.06
CA LYS A 185 -6.62 -27.02 7.11
C LYS A 185 -5.31 -27.12 6.31
N PRO A 186 -4.41 -28.05 6.69
CA PRO A 186 -3.26 -28.41 5.86
C PRO A 186 -3.71 -28.85 4.46
N ASN A 187 -2.84 -28.65 3.47
CA ASN A 187 -3.05 -28.90 2.04
C ASN A 187 -4.10 -28.02 1.34
N GLN A 188 -4.71 -27.06 2.04
CA GLN A 188 -5.61 -26.10 1.41
C GLN A 188 -4.84 -25.18 0.45
N ILE A 189 -5.43 -24.89 -0.70
CA ILE A 189 -4.88 -23.97 -1.70
C ILE A 189 -5.43 -22.56 -1.42
N ILE A 190 -4.56 -21.57 -1.35
CA ILE A 190 -4.90 -20.19 -1.01
C ILE A 190 -4.10 -19.23 -1.90
N LEU A 191 -4.77 -18.20 -2.44
CA LEU A 191 -4.09 -17.12 -3.16
C LEU A 191 -3.51 -16.13 -2.16
N VAL A 192 -2.20 -15.89 -2.24
CA VAL A 192 -1.46 -15.07 -1.27
C VAL A 192 -0.60 -14.02 -1.98
N GLN A 193 -0.55 -12.83 -1.42
CA GLN A 193 0.37 -11.77 -1.81
C GLN A 193 1.50 -11.64 -0.78
N VAL A 194 2.73 -11.43 -1.25
CA VAL A 194 3.89 -11.18 -0.39
C VAL A 194 3.87 -9.73 0.10
N LEU A 195 3.72 -9.53 1.41
CA LEU A 195 3.81 -8.21 2.04
C LEU A 195 5.25 -7.80 2.34
N LYS A 196 6.05 -8.75 2.84
CA LYS A 196 7.46 -8.56 3.20
C LYS A 196 8.27 -9.72 2.68
N ASP A 197 9.42 -9.42 2.10
CA ASP A 197 10.38 -10.41 1.62
C ASP A 197 10.89 -11.30 2.76
N GLU A 198 11.42 -12.46 2.38
CA GLU A 198 12.11 -13.33 3.31
C GLU A 198 13.38 -12.66 3.86
N ARG A 199 13.63 -12.80 5.16
CA ARG A 199 14.76 -12.15 5.84
C ARG A 199 15.48 -13.14 6.73
N GLY A 200 16.68 -13.53 6.32
CA GLY A 200 17.55 -14.45 7.05
C GLY A 200 16.84 -15.75 7.41
N LYS A 201 16.62 -15.94 8.73
CA LYS A 201 15.81 -17.01 9.37
C LYS A 201 14.39 -17.19 8.81
N LYS A 202 13.73 -16.09 8.50
CA LYS A 202 12.27 -15.98 8.44
C LYS A 202 11.79 -16.01 6.99
N GLY A 203 10.75 -16.80 6.74
CA GLY A 203 10.05 -16.78 5.45
C GLY A 203 9.35 -15.45 5.21
N ALA A 204 8.87 -15.26 3.98
CA ALA A 204 8.14 -14.06 3.56
C ALA A 204 6.83 -13.91 4.36
N ALA A 205 6.43 -12.68 4.65
CA ALA A 205 5.12 -12.40 5.26
C ALA A 205 4.06 -12.33 4.16
N LEU A 206 2.94 -13.01 4.35
CA LEU A 206 1.90 -13.20 3.36
C LEU A 206 0.56 -12.63 3.83
N SER A 207 -0.30 -12.28 2.88
CA SER A 207 -1.71 -11.93 3.13
C SER A 207 -2.60 -12.37 1.98
N THR A 208 -3.85 -12.73 2.27
CA THR A 208 -4.87 -13.00 1.23
C THR A 208 -5.61 -11.73 0.80
N PHE A 209 -5.41 -10.62 1.53
CA PHE A 209 -5.90 -9.31 1.15
C PHE A 209 -5.03 -8.75 0.03
N ILE A 210 -5.44 -9.02 -1.20
CA ILE A 210 -4.69 -8.64 -2.39
C ILE A 210 -4.81 -7.15 -2.65
N SER A 211 -3.69 -6.54 -3.01
CA SER A 211 -3.53 -5.15 -3.40
C SER A 211 -2.96 -5.06 -4.80
N LEU A 212 -3.66 -4.39 -5.70
CA LEU A 212 -3.24 -4.12 -7.07
C LEU A 212 -3.04 -2.62 -7.24
N ALA A 213 -1.79 -2.17 -7.11
CA ALA A 213 -1.44 -0.77 -7.26
C ALA A 213 -1.30 -0.41 -8.75
N GLY A 214 -2.13 0.51 -9.21
CA GLY A 214 -1.97 1.21 -10.48
C GLY A 214 -1.31 2.58 -10.29
N LYS A 215 -1.18 3.34 -11.38
CA LYS A 215 -0.56 4.68 -11.35
C LYS A 215 -1.33 5.69 -10.49
N TYR A 216 -2.66 5.64 -10.53
CA TYR A 216 -3.53 6.63 -9.89
C TYR A 216 -4.41 6.06 -8.78
N THR A 217 -4.64 4.75 -8.79
CA THR A 217 -5.57 4.07 -7.90
C THR A 217 -5.01 2.74 -7.45
N ILE A 218 -5.43 2.29 -6.27
CA ILE A 218 -5.09 0.99 -5.74
C ILE A 218 -6.40 0.20 -5.62
N LEU A 219 -6.48 -0.94 -6.31
CA LEU A 219 -7.61 -1.83 -6.22
C LEU A 219 -7.36 -2.88 -5.13
N MET A 220 -8.30 -2.99 -4.20
CA MET A 220 -8.34 -4.02 -3.16
C MET A 220 -9.55 -4.92 -3.41
N PRO A 221 -9.46 -5.93 -4.30
CA PRO A 221 -10.63 -6.72 -4.67
C PRO A 221 -11.18 -7.57 -3.51
N ASN A 222 -10.33 -7.90 -2.54
CA ASN A 222 -10.61 -8.84 -1.46
C ASN A 222 -10.66 -8.17 -0.07
N THR A 223 -10.64 -6.83 -0.02
CA THR A 223 -10.77 -6.09 1.23
C THR A 223 -12.20 -5.57 1.35
N PRO A 224 -12.87 -5.82 2.50
CA PRO A 224 -14.21 -5.33 2.76
C PRO A 224 -14.31 -3.81 2.92
#